data_AF-A0A354U5Z3-F1
#
_entry.id   AF-A0A354U5Z3-F1
#
_cell.length_a   1.000
_cell.length_b   1.000
_cell.length_c   1.000
_cell.angle_alpha   90.00
_cell.angle_beta   90.00
_cell.angle_gamma   90.00
#
_symmetry.space_group_name_H-M   'P 1'
#
loop_
_entity.id
_entity.type
_entity.pdbx_description
1 polymer ?
#
loop_
_entity_poly.entity_id
_entity_poly.type
_entity_poly.pdbx_seq_one_letter_code
_entity_poly.pdbx_strand_id
1 'polypeptide(L)' 'MNEFLKNAPPSAGNCVVCGEARFSVITPQLIRMEWSPDRKFDDRPTQNVRCRDLGPQSFRSSEENG' A
#
# COMPACT_ATOMS: atom_id res chain seq x y z
N MET A 1 2.22 23.98 -0.15
CA MET A 1 2.26 22.51 0.00
C MET A 1 1.30 21.95 -1.04
N ASN A 2 1.81 21.22 -2.05
CA ASN A 2 1.05 20.83 -3.25
C ASN A 2 -0.23 20.04 -2.90
N GLU A 3 -1.38 20.53 -3.37
CA GLU A 3 -2.71 19.92 -3.23
C GLU A 3 -2.78 18.46 -3.73
N PHE A 4 -1.86 18.07 -4.63
CA PHE A 4 -1.79 16.74 -5.27
C PHE A 4 -1.50 15.57 -4.32
N LEU A 5 -0.97 15.83 -3.12
CA LEU A 5 -0.60 14.77 -2.17
C LEU A 5 -1.71 14.40 -1.18
N LYS A 6 -2.87 15.06 -1.16
CA LYS A 6 -3.82 14.89 -0.04
C LYS A 6 -4.41 13.48 0.10
N ASN A 7 -4.57 12.74 -1.00
CA ASN A 7 -5.24 11.43 -1.00
C ASN A 7 -4.53 10.37 -1.86
N ALA A 8 -3.24 10.56 -2.17
CA ALA A 8 -2.56 9.70 -3.12
C ALA A 8 -2.59 8.21 -2.66
N PRO A 9 -2.91 7.27 -3.57
CA PRO A 9 -2.80 5.83 -3.30
C PRO A 9 -1.33 5.46 -3.01
N PRO A 10 -1.05 4.26 -2.45
CA PRO A 10 0.33 3.84 -2.26
C PRO A 10 1.05 3.77 -3.61
N SER A 11 2.33 4.19 -3.62
CA SER A 11 3.17 4.03 -4.81
C SER A 11 3.27 2.56 -5.20
N ALA A 12 3.20 2.27 -6.50
CA ALA A 12 3.25 0.89 -7.01
C ALA A 12 4.54 0.17 -6.59
N GLY A 13 5.66 0.89 -6.49
CA GLY A 13 6.94 0.34 -6.03
C GLY A 13 6.97 0.00 -4.53
N ASN A 14 5.98 0.43 -3.77
CA ASN A 14 5.83 0.14 -2.34
C ASN A 14 4.78 -0.93 -2.06
N CYS A 15 4.25 -1.59 -3.09
CA CYS A 15 3.23 -2.62 -2.96
C CYS A 15 3.78 -4.01 -3.30
N VAL A 16 3.31 -5.01 -2.55
CA VAL A 16 3.51 -6.44 -2.83
C VAL A 16 2.14 -7.09 -2.91
N VAL A 17 1.88 -7.85 -3.97
CA VAL A 17 0.65 -8.66 -4.10
C VAL A 17 1.04 -10.12 -4.03
N CYS A 18 0.40 -10.88 -3.14
CA CYS A 18 0.60 -12.31 -2.92
C CYS A 18 -0.78 -12.98 -2.82
N GLY A 19 -1.11 -13.85 -3.77
CA GLY A 19 -2.46 -14.42 -3.89
C GLY A 19 -3.55 -13.35 -3.99
N GLU A 20 -4.51 -13.41 -3.07
CA GLU A 20 -5.62 -12.46 -2.92
C GLU A 20 -5.28 -11.27 -2.01
N ALA A 21 -4.06 -11.18 -1.49
CA ALA A 21 -3.63 -10.14 -0.56
C ALA A 21 -2.71 -9.10 -1.21
N ARG A 22 -2.85 -7.85 -0.77
CA ARG A 22 -1.92 -6.73 -1.06
C ARG A 22 -1.35 -6.17 0.24
N PHE A 23 -0.04 -6.02 0.27
CA PHE A 23 0.72 -5.33 1.30
C PHE A 23 1.22 -4.01 0.70
N SER A 24 0.94 -2.90 1.36
CA SER A 24 1.46 -1.57 0.98
C SER A 24 2.31 -1.03 2.12
N VAL A 25 3.62 -0.87 1.86
CA VAL A 25 4.55 -0.28 2.82
C VAL A 25 4.41 1.24 2.74
N ILE A 26 3.78 1.84 3.76
CA ILE A 26 3.51 3.29 3.79
C ILE A 26 4.70 4.02 4.42
N THR A 27 5.23 3.48 5.52
CA THR A 27 6.48 3.90 6.17
C THR A 27 7.20 2.67 6.72
N PRO A 28 8.44 2.77 7.24
CA PRO A 28 9.10 1.66 7.92
C PRO A 28 8.34 1.12 9.15
N GLN A 29 7.35 1.86 9.66
CA GLN A 29 6.58 1.54 10.87
C GLN A 29 5.10 1.27 10.57
N LEU A 30 4.66 1.42 9.32
CA LEU A 30 3.26 1.30 8.94
C LEU A 30 3.11 0.55 7.62
N ILE A 31 2.45 -0.60 7.70
CA ILE A 31 2.05 -1.41 6.56
C ILE A 31 0.52 -1.47 6.53
N ARG A 32 -0.07 -1.31 5.35
CA ARG A 32 -1.48 -1.62 5.11
C ARG A 32 -1.56 -3.00 4.47
N MET A 33 -2.49 -3.82 4.96
CA MET A 33 -2.80 -5.12 4.40
C MET A 33 -4.24 -5.11 3.90
N GLU A 34 -4.46 -5.69 2.73
CA GLU A 34 -5.77 -5.83 2.11
C GLU A 34 -5.92 -7.23 1.56
N TRP A 35 -7.13 -7.77 1.63
CA TRP A 35 -7.48 -9.03 1.01
C TRP A 35 -8.75 -8.84 0.17
N SER A 36 -8.79 -9.43 -1.01
CA SER A 36 -9.98 -9.43 -1.86
C SER A 36 -10.07 -10.71 -2.68
N PRO A 37 -11.23 -11.40 -2.69
CA PRO A 37 -11.39 -12.66 -3.41
C PRO A 37 -11.24 -12.51 -4.92
N ASP A 38 -11.43 -11.30 -5.45
CA ASP A 38 -11.30 -10.99 -6.88
C ASP A 38 -10.10 -10.09 -7.19
N ARG A 39 -9.19 -9.89 -6.21
CA ARG A 39 -7.99 -9.05 -6.31
C ARG A 39 -8.29 -7.58 -6.67
N LYS A 40 -9.50 -7.11 -6.41
CA LYS A 40 -9.84 -5.68 -6.46
C LYS A 40 -9.56 -5.05 -5.10
N PHE A 41 -8.52 -4.24 -5.03
CA PHE A 41 -8.10 -3.54 -3.82
C PHE A 41 -8.68 -2.11 -3.77
N ASP A 42 -8.82 -1.55 -2.57
CA ASP A 42 -9.47 -0.25 -2.37
C ASP A 42 -8.44 0.85 -2.08
N ASP A 43 -8.22 1.71 -3.06
CA ASP A 43 -7.28 2.81 -2.94
C ASP A 43 -7.84 4.05 -2.23
N ARG A 44 -9.06 3.99 -1.69
CA ARG A 44 -9.62 5.11 -0.93
C ARG A 44 -8.85 5.39 0.37
N PRO A 45 -8.82 6.66 0.79
CA PRO A 45 -8.25 7.05 2.07
C PRO A 45 -9.00 6.45 3.26
N THR A 46 -8.27 6.16 4.34
CA THR A 46 -8.88 5.87 5.65
C THR A 46 -9.02 7.15 6.46
N GLN A 47 -9.78 7.11 7.56
CA GLN A 47 -9.92 8.28 8.43
C GLN A 47 -8.57 8.80 8.96
N ASN A 48 -7.66 7.89 9.31
CA ASN A 48 -6.37 8.22 9.94
C ASN A 48 -5.22 8.38 8.93
N VAL A 49 -5.32 7.78 7.73
CA VAL A 49 -4.25 7.79 6.73
C VAL A 49 -4.83 8.17 5.37
N ARG A 50 -4.72 9.46 5.05
CA ARG A 50 -5.27 10.02 3.81
C ARG A 50 -4.35 9.81 2.60
N CYS A 51 -3.09 10.22 2.73
CA CYS A 51 -2.04 9.98 1.74
C CYS A 51 -1.22 8.73 2.08
N ARG A 52 -0.94 7.90 1.07
CA ARG A 52 -0.12 6.68 1.19
C ARG A 52 1.13 6.71 0.31
N ASP A 53 1.24 7.68 -0.60
CA ASP A 53 2.48 7.93 -1.31
C ASP A 53 3.34 8.93 -0.51
N LEU A 54 4.21 8.39 0.32
CA LEU A 54 5.19 9.15 1.11
C LEU A 54 6.60 9.05 0.50
N GLY A 55 6.68 8.67 -0.79
CA GLY A 55 7.92 8.40 -1.49
C GLY A 55 8.39 6.93 -1.40
N PRO A 56 9.48 6.58 -2.10
CA PRO A 56 10.00 5.21 -2.13
C PRO A 56 10.37 4.69 -0.74
N GLN A 57 9.94 3.48 -0.42
CA GLN A 57 10.28 2.80 0.82
C GLN A 57 11.33 1.71 0.57
N SER A 58 12.29 1.57 1.49
CA SER A 58 13.24 0.45 1.47
C SER A 58 12.66 -0.72 2.25
N PHE A 59 12.41 -1.84 1.57
CA PHE A 59 11.92 -3.08 2.18
C PHE A 59 12.34 -4.27 1.30
N ARG A 60 12.16 -5.49 1.83
CA ARG A 60 12.33 -6.73 1.10
C ARG A 60 11.07 -7.57 1.20
N SER A 61 10.72 -8.27 0.13
CA SER A 61 9.64 -9.24 0.11
C SER A 61 10.15 -10.60 -0.35
N SER A 62 9.55 -11.66 0.19
CA SER A 62 9.70 -13.05 -0.24
C SER A 62 8.35 -13.74 -0.11
N GLU A 63 8.05 -14.64 -1.02
CA GLU A 63 6.85 -15.47 -1.01
C GLU A 63 7.28 -16.93 -0.88
N GLU A 64 6.60 -17.69 -0.03
CA GLU A 64 6.91 -19.10 0.22
C GLU A 64 5.60 -19.89 0.35
N ASN A 65 5.40 -20.88 -0.52
CA ASN A 65 4.25 -21.78 -0.56
C ASN A 65 2.85 -21.19 -0.88
N GLY A 66 2.74 -19.91 -1.23
CA GLY A 66 1.50 -19.28 -1.71
C GLY A 66 0.30 -19.47 -0.79
#